data_AF-A0A0C1NYQ1-F1
#
_entry.id   AF-A0A0C1NYQ1-F1
#
_cell.length_a   1.000
_cell.length_b   1.000
_cell.length_c   1.000
_cell.angle_alpha   90.00
_cell.angle_beta   90.00
_cell.angle_gamma   90.00
#
_symmetry.space_group_name_H-M   'P 1'
#
loop_
_entity.id
_entity.type
_entity.pdbx_description
1 polymer ?
#
loop_
_entity_poly.entity_id
_entity_poly.type
_entity_poly.pdbx_seq_one_letter_code
_entity_poly.pdbx_strand_id
1 'polypeptide(L)'
;MRRKVRIIAAVIFCILSVVAFLAQAENQRASVNEGGKKIIVEIDYGNNRPSRTVEIPLVKGKTFLDVLQTVATVETHPVGQYVFVTSIDGVAGKRGEMAWYYTIDGKSPGELAYSKVVDGAQRMKWIYKKDVCSWKVDSKLNPQKEGGKQK
;
A
#
# COMPACT_ATOMS: atom_id res chain seq x y z
N MET A 1 -48.91 36.27 6.70
CA MET A 1 -48.42 35.72 5.42
C MET A 1 -46.88 35.64 5.31
N ARG A 2 -46.14 36.73 5.53
CA ARG A 2 -44.66 36.80 5.33
C ARG A 2 -43.80 35.82 6.15
N ARG A 3 -44.21 35.44 7.38
CA ARG A 3 -43.47 34.46 8.21
C ARG A 3 -43.61 33.00 7.72
N LYS A 4 -44.79 32.64 7.20
CA LYS A 4 -45.05 31.28 6.67
C LYS A 4 -44.24 31.03 5.37
N VAL A 5 -44.12 32.05 4.52
CA VAL A 5 -43.33 31.99 3.28
C VAL A 5 -41.82 31.81 3.56
N ARG A 6 -41.30 32.46 4.61
CA ARG A 6 -39.88 32.31 5.01
C ARG A 6 -39.54 30.92 5.55
N ILE A 7 -40.44 30.30 6.32
CA ILE A 7 -40.27 28.95 6.84
C ILE A 7 -40.32 27.92 5.71
N ILE A 8 -41.29 28.07 4.79
CA ILE A 8 -41.41 27.19 3.62
C ILE A 8 -40.17 27.30 2.72
N ALA A 9 -39.67 28.51 2.46
CA ALA A 9 -38.45 28.71 1.69
C ALA A 9 -37.20 28.08 2.33
N ALA A 10 -37.05 28.17 3.66
CA ALA A 10 -35.93 27.57 4.38
C ALA A 10 -35.97 26.03 4.38
N VAL A 11 -37.17 25.44 4.48
CA VAL A 11 -37.35 23.98 4.41
C VAL A 11 -37.05 23.47 3.01
N ILE A 12 -37.53 24.16 1.96
CA ILE A 12 -37.23 23.79 0.56
C ILE A 12 -35.72 23.88 0.30
N PHE A 13 -35.04 24.91 0.80
CA PHE A 13 -33.59 25.05 0.64
C PHE A 13 -32.81 23.93 1.36
N CYS A 14 -33.22 23.54 2.57
CA CYS A 14 -32.62 22.40 3.28
C CYS A 14 -32.80 21.08 2.52
N ILE A 15 -34.01 20.81 2.01
CA ILE A 15 -34.28 19.58 1.25
C ILE A 15 -33.43 19.53 -0.02
N LEU A 16 -33.32 20.66 -0.75
CA LEU A 16 -32.47 20.74 -1.94
C LEU A 16 -30.99 20.50 -1.63
N SER A 17 -30.48 21.02 -0.49
CA SER A 17 -29.09 20.76 -0.09
C SER A 17 -28.80 19.30 0.27
N VAL A 18 -29.76 18.61 0.90
CA VAL A 18 -29.61 17.19 1.25
C VAL A 18 -29.63 16.30 0.00
N VAL A 19 -30.50 16.61 -0.98
CA VAL A 19 -30.55 15.88 -2.27
C VAL A 19 -29.27 16.09 -3.07
N ALA A 20 -28.71 17.31 -3.10
CA ALA A 20 -27.43 17.58 -3.75
C ALA A 20 -26.26 16.83 -3.09
N PHE A 21 -26.23 16.78 -1.75
CA PHE A 21 -25.22 16.02 -1.00
C PHE A 21 -25.31 14.51 -1.24
N LEU A 22 -26.53 13.95 -1.33
CA LEU A 22 -26.72 12.53 -1.64
C LEU A 22 -26.34 12.20 -3.09
N ALA A 23 -26.64 13.09 -4.05
CA ALA A 23 -26.24 12.91 -5.44
C ALA A 23 -24.71 12.94 -5.65
N GLN A 24 -23.97 13.74 -4.86
CA GLN A 24 -22.51 13.76 -4.90
C GLN A 24 -21.85 12.49 -4.35
N ALA A 25 -22.52 11.76 -3.44
CA ALA A 25 -22.00 10.52 -2.89
C ALA A 25 -22.04 9.35 -3.90
N GLU A 26 -22.97 9.36 -4.85
CA GLU A 26 -23.07 8.33 -5.90
C GLU A 26 -22.17 8.61 -7.12
N ASN A 27 -21.91 9.87 -7.43
CA ASN A 27 -21.13 10.26 -8.63
C ASN A 27 -19.61 9.97 -8.53
N GLN A 28 -19.11 9.49 -7.39
CA GLN A 28 -17.71 9.04 -7.27
C GLN A 28 -17.51 7.52 -7.47
N ARG A 29 -18.58 6.76 -7.75
CA ARG A 29 -18.46 5.32 -8.07
C ARG A 29 -18.41 5.02 -9.57
N ALA A 30 -18.60 6.01 -10.43
CA ALA A 30 -18.61 5.85 -11.89
C ALA A 30 -17.29 6.32 -12.54
N SER A 31 -16.19 5.61 -12.26
CA SER A 31 -15.05 5.54 -13.20
C SER A 31 -14.26 4.23 -13.03
N VAL A 32 -14.96 3.13 -12.74
CA VAL A 32 -14.36 1.81 -12.99
C VAL A 32 -14.47 1.56 -14.49
N ASN A 33 -13.40 1.95 -15.19
CA ASN A 33 -13.21 1.72 -16.61
C ASN A 33 -13.18 0.19 -16.86
N GLU A 34 -14.31 -0.38 -17.30
CA GLU A 34 -14.32 -1.72 -17.89
C GLU A 34 -13.53 -1.69 -19.20
N GLY A 35 -12.34 -2.28 -19.18
CA GLY A 35 -11.29 -2.12 -20.20
C GLY A 35 -9.97 -1.56 -19.65
N GLY A 36 -9.95 -1.12 -18.38
CA GLY A 36 -8.76 -0.63 -17.70
C GLY A 36 -7.69 -1.70 -17.53
N LYS A 37 -6.43 -1.32 -17.75
CA LYS A 37 -5.27 -2.16 -17.42
C LYS A 37 -5.37 -2.60 -15.95
N LYS A 38 -4.92 -3.82 -15.67
CA LYS A 38 -4.88 -4.39 -14.33
C LYS A 38 -3.45 -4.66 -13.90
N ILE A 39 -3.24 -4.76 -12.59
CA ILE A 39 -1.98 -5.20 -12.00
C ILE A 39 -2.23 -6.41 -11.12
N ILE A 40 -1.35 -7.40 -11.24
CA ILE A 40 -1.32 -8.59 -10.38
C ILE A 40 -0.42 -8.27 -9.20
N VAL A 41 -0.97 -8.35 -7.99
CA VAL A 41 -0.22 -8.22 -6.74
C VAL A 41 -0.07 -9.59 -6.11
N GLU A 42 1.17 -10.05 -5.99
CA GLU A 42 1.53 -11.31 -5.35
C GLU A 42 2.22 -11.03 -4.01
N ILE A 43 1.79 -11.71 -2.96
CA ILE A 43 2.38 -11.63 -1.62
C ILE A 43 2.84 -13.02 -1.23
N ASP A 44 4.15 -13.19 -1.16
CA ASP A 44 4.82 -14.42 -0.77
C ASP A 44 5.29 -14.27 0.68
N TYR A 45 4.58 -14.93 1.60
CA TYR A 45 4.87 -14.88 3.04
C TYR A 45 6.02 -15.82 3.45
N GLY A 46 6.75 -16.39 2.48
CA GLY A 46 7.72 -17.45 2.73
C GLY A 46 7.06 -18.66 3.38
N ASN A 47 7.68 -19.21 4.43
CA ASN A 47 7.16 -20.40 5.12
C ASN A 47 6.09 -20.09 6.18
N ASN A 48 5.68 -18.83 6.35
CA ASN A 48 4.70 -18.48 7.40
C ASN A 48 3.27 -18.90 7.03
N ARG A 49 2.91 -18.85 5.75
CA ARG A 49 1.60 -19.24 5.21
C ARG A 49 1.61 -19.24 3.68
N PRO A 50 0.58 -19.83 3.02
CA PRO A 50 0.49 -19.83 1.57
C PRO A 50 0.51 -18.41 0.97
N SER A 51 1.16 -18.28 -0.18
CA SER A 51 1.18 -17.05 -0.96
C SER A 51 -0.21 -16.66 -1.44
N ARG A 52 -0.42 -15.35 -1.62
CA ARG A 52 -1.68 -14.79 -2.10
C ARG A 52 -1.46 -13.99 -3.37
N THR A 53 -2.37 -14.12 -4.33
CA THR A 53 -2.35 -13.35 -5.57
C THR A 53 -3.69 -12.68 -5.76
N VAL A 54 -3.69 -11.37 -6.01
CA VAL A 54 -4.90 -10.58 -6.26
C VAL A 54 -4.70 -9.74 -7.51
N GLU A 55 -5.70 -9.69 -8.37
CA GLU A 55 -5.71 -8.80 -9.53
C GLU A 55 -6.59 -7.59 -9.21
N ILE A 56 -6.05 -6.39 -9.40
CA ILE A 56 -6.77 -5.13 -9.16
C ILE A 56 -6.65 -4.18 -10.35
N PRO A 57 -7.56 -3.19 -10.50
CA PRO A 57 -7.42 -2.13 -11.50
C PRO A 57 -6.10 -1.36 -11.31
N LEU A 58 -5.39 -1.11 -12.41
CA LEU A 58 -4.17 -0.31 -12.42
C LEU A 58 -4.53 1.17 -12.34
N VAL A 59 -4.21 1.82 -11.23
CA VAL A 59 -4.40 3.26 -11.04
C VAL A 59 -3.05 3.96 -11.18
N LYS A 60 -2.90 4.75 -12.26
CA LYS A 60 -1.69 5.55 -12.50
C LYS A 60 -1.51 6.63 -11.43
N GLY A 61 -0.26 7.01 -11.19
CA GLY A 61 0.08 8.09 -10.25
C GLY A 61 0.10 7.67 -8.78
N LYS A 62 -0.39 6.48 -8.44
CA LYS A 62 -0.21 5.86 -7.12
C LYS A 62 1.21 5.32 -6.96
N THR A 63 1.67 5.25 -5.72
CA THR A 63 2.91 4.56 -5.38
C THR A 63 2.67 3.05 -5.29
N PHE A 64 3.73 2.26 -5.39
CA PHE A 64 3.64 0.82 -5.18
C PHE A 64 3.27 0.45 -3.74
N LEU A 65 3.54 1.31 -2.76
CA LEU A 65 3.04 1.17 -1.40
C LEU A 65 1.52 1.35 -1.34
N ASP A 66 0.98 2.39 -2.00
CA ASP A 66 -0.47 2.60 -2.07
C ASP A 66 -1.18 1.39 -2.69
N VAL A 67 -0.59 0.82 -3.75
CA VAL A 67 -1.09 -0.40 -4.40
C VAL A 67 -1.14 -1.56 -3.42
N LEU A 68 -0.07 -1.82 -2.66
CA LEU A 68 -0.07 -2.88 -1.66
C LEU A 68 -1.16 -2.65 -0.59
N GLN A 69 -1.31 -1.42 -0.11
CA GLN A 69 -2.30 -1.06 0.91
C GLN A 69 -3.75 -1.23 0.44
N THR A 70 -4.02 -1.27 -0.86
CA THR A 70 -5.37 -1.59 -1.36
C THR A 70 -5.76 -3.05 -1.16
N VAL A 71 -4.78 -3.95 -1.02
CA VAL A 71 -5.03 -5.39 -0.94
C VAL A 71 -4.65 -5.97 0.41
N ALA A 72 -3.71 -5.38 1.15
CA ALA A 72 -3.21 -5.94 2.40
C ALA A 72 -3.19 -4.92 3.53
N THR A 73 -3.23 -5.41 4.76
CA THR A 73 -2.92 -4.60 5.94
C THR A 73 -1.41 -4.42 6.01
N VAL A 74 -0.93 -3.18 5.96
CA VAL A 74 0.51 -2.87 5.90
C VAL A 74 0.89 -2.01 7.09
N GLU A 75 1.93 -2.42 7.80
CA GLU A 75 2.61 -1.57 8.78
C GLU A 75 3.92 -1.07 8.19
N THR A 76 4.27 0.17 8.51
CA THR A 76 5.48 0.81 8.02
C THR A 76 6.29 1.43 9.16
N HIS A 77 7.58 1.59 8.92
CA HIS A 77 8.50 2.27 9.82
C HIS A 77 9.30 3.34 9.07
N PRO A 78 9.18 4.62 9.45
CA PRO A 78 9.98 5.68 8.85
C PRO A 78 11.42 5.66 9.40
N VAL A 79 12.41 5.80 8.52
CA VAL A 79 13.82 5.96 8.86
C VAL A 79 14.39 7.12 8.06
N GLY A 80 14.55 8.27 8.72
CA GLY A 80 14.91 9.51 8.04
C GLY A 80 13.84 9.91 7.02
N GLN A 81 14.22 10.01 5.74
CA GLN A 81 13.29 10.33 4.64
C GLN A 81 12.64 9.11 4.01
N TYR A 82 13.01 7.90 4.45
CA TYR A 82 12.58 6.64 3.85
C TYR A 82 11.45 6.00 4.66
N VAL A 83 10.53 5.32 3.97
CA VAL A 83 9.45 4.53 4.60
C VAL A 83 9.64 3.06 4.24
N PHE A 84 9.89 2.23 5.24
CA PHE A 84 10.06 0.78 5.10
C PHE A 84 8.77 0.05 5.44
N VAL A 85 8.43 -0.99 4.67
CA VAL A 85 7.36 -1.92 5.04
C VAL A 85 7.91 -2.91 6.06
N THR A 86 7.30 -2.95 7.24
CA THR A 86 7.71 -3.81 8.35
C THR A 86 6.78 -4.98 8.56
N SER A 87 5.51 -4.89 8.15
CA SER A 87 4.55 -5.99 8.27
C SER A 87 3.57 -6.00 7.11
N ILE A 88 3.20 -7.20 6.66
CA ILE A 88 2.10 -7.41 5.69
C ILE A 88 1.18 -8.49 6.25
N ASP A 89 -0.10 -8.13 6.46
CA ASP A 89 -1.15 -8.97 7.03
C ASP A 89 -0.74 -9.63 8.36
N GLY A 90 0.02 -8.92 9.19
CA GLY A 90 0.51 -9.38 10.49
C GLY A 90 1.80 -10.21 10.46
N VAL A 91 2.37 -10.51 9.29
CA VAL A 91 3.71 -11.14 9.20
C VAL A 91 4.76 -10.03 9.24
N ALA A 92 5.31 -9.84 10.44
CA ALA A 92 6.31 -8.82 10.74
C ALA A 92 7.73 -9.28 10.36
N GLY A 93 8.48 -8.38 9.73
CA GLY A 93 9.92 -8.50 9.59
C GLY A 93 10.64 -8.28 10.91
N LYS A 94 11.83 -8.86 11.00
CA LYS A 94 12.78 -8.65 12.09
C LYS A 94 14.09 -8.18 11.49
N ARG A 95 14.46 -6.94 11.81
CA ARG A 95 15.63 -6.27 11.26
C ARG A 95 16.89 -7.14 11.42
N GLY A 96 17.65 -7.33 10.35
CA GLY A 96 18.85 -8.17 10.31
C GLY A 96 18.56 -9.68 10.19
N GLU A 97 17.29 -10.10 10.27
CA GLU A 97 16.90 -11.51 10.17
C GLU A 97 15.98 -11.75 8.98
N MET A 98 14.80 -11.11 8.96
CA MET A 98 13.78 -11.28 7.93
C MET A 98 13.18 -9.93 7.54
N ALA A 99 13.01 -9.69 6.25
CA ALA A 99 12.47 -8.44 5.74
C ALA A 99 11.58 -8.65 4.52
N TRP A 100 10.75 -7.64 4.26
CA TRP A 100 9.91 -7.55 3.08
C TRP A 100 10.65 -6.88 1.93
N TYR A 101 10.72 -7.56 0.80
CA TYR A 101 11.28 -7.05 -0.45
C TYR A 101 10.20 -7.04 -1.52
N TYR A 102 10.32 -6.15 -2.49
CA TYR A 102 9.40 -6.10 -3.61
C TYR A 102 10.10 -6.07 -4.96
N THR A 103 9.40 -6.59 -5.97
CA THR A 103 9.80 -6.53 -7.38
C THR A 103 8.65 -6.01 -8.22
N ILE A 104 9.00 -5.41 -9.36
CA ILE A 104 8.08 -4.97 -10.40
C ILE A 104 8.46 -5.74 -11.66
N ASP A 105 7.50 -6.47 -12.23
CA ASP A 105 7.68 -7.31 -13.42
C ASP A 105 8.93 -8.21 -13.32
N GLY A 106 9.15 -8.78 -12.13
CA GLY A 106 10.26 -9.69 -11.83
C GLY A 106 11.59 -9.01 -11.51
N LYS A 107 11.69 -7.69 -11.58
CA LYS A 107 12.95 -6.93 -11.37
C LYS A 107 12.91 -6.14 -10.06
N SER A 108 14.06 -6.07 -9.38
CA SER A 108 14.23 -5.15 -8.24
C SER A 108 14.24 -3.71 -8.77
N PRO A 109 13.40 -2.81 -8.25
CA PRO A 109 13.29 -1.46 -8.78
C PRO A 109 14.41 -0.51 -8.34
N GLY A 110 15.24 -0.89 -7.35
CA GLY A 110 16.30 -0.03 -6.81
C GLY A 110 15.81 1.18 -5.98
N GLU A 111 14.51 1.44 -6.00
CA GLU A 111 13.82 2.47 -5.21
C GLU A 111 12.91 1.81 -4.16
N LEU A 112 12.42 2.59 -3.20
CA LEU A 112 11.46 2.11 -2.20
C LEU A 112 10.02 2.25 -2.69
N ALA A 113 9.13 1.37 -2.20
CA ALA A 113 7.75 1.31 -2.66
C ALA A 113 6.95 2.59 -2.38
N TYR A 114 7.33 3.38 -1.36
CA TYR A 114 6.68 4.65 -1.04
C TYR A 114 7.00 5.78 -2.02
N SER A 115 8.11 5.68 -2.78
CA SER A 115 8.52 6.70 -3.75
C SER A 115 8.31 6.27 -5.20
N LYS A 116 8.31 4.96 -5.46
CA LYS A 116 8.14 4.44 -6.82
C LYS A 116 6.69 4.57 -7.27
N VAL A 117 6.46 5.40 -8.29
CA VAL A 117 5.15 5.62 -8.90
C VAL A 117 4.84 4.56 -9.97
N VAL A 118 3.58 4.18 -10.05
CA VAL A 118 3.04 3.23 -11.02
C VAL A 118 2.79 3.92 -12.37
N ASP A 119 3.50 3.49 -13.42
CA ASP A 119 3.38 4.03 -14.79
C ASP A 119 2.96 2.98 -15.85
N GLY A 120 3.06 1.68 -15.55
CA GLY A 120 2.67 0.66 -16.53
C GLY A 120 3.00 -0.78 -16.18
N ALA A 121 3.10 -1.12 -14.89
CA ALA A 121 3.48 -2.45 -14.45
C ALA A 121 2.35 -3.47 -14.62
N GLN A 122 2.71 -4.71 -14.97
CA GLN A 122 1.78 -5.83 -15.06
C GLN A 122 1.71 -6.61 -13.74
N ARG A 123 2.84 -6.74 -13.04
CA ARG A 123 2.96 -7.50 -11.80
C ARG A 123 3.80 -6.78 -10.76
N MET A 124 3.33 -6.79 -9.53
CA MET A 124 4.09 -6.51 -8.33
C MET A 124 4.18 -7.79 -7.49
N LYS A 125 5.36 -8.12 -6.97
CA LYS A 125 5.53 -9.22 -6.03
C LYS A 125 6.23 -8.74 -4.76
N TRP A 126 5.65 -9.04 -3.60
CA TRP A 126 6.26 -8.91 -2.28
C TRP A 126 6.74 -10.26 -1.79
N ILE A 127 7.93 -10.30 -1.19
CA ILE A 127 8.60 -11.52 -0.76
C ILE A 127 9.13 -11.33 0.65
N TYR A 128 8.67 -12.18 1.56
CA TYR A 128 9.22 -12.31 2.90
C TYR A 128 10.42 -13.26 2.87
N LYS A 129 11.61 -12.74 3.10
CA LYS A 129 12.84 -13.53 3.03
C LYS A 129 13.90 -13.01 3.99
N LYS A 130 15.01 -13.77 4.09
CA LYS A 130 16.17 -13.39 4.88
C LYS A 130 16.63 -11.97 4.52
N ASP A 131 16.81 -11.17 5.55
CA ASP A 131 17.27 -9.80 5.41
C ASP A 131 18.77 -9.75 5.10
N VAL A 132 19.11 -9.07 4.01
CA VAL A 132 20.47 -8.90 3.52
C VAL A 132 20.87 -7.44 3.38
N CYS A 133 19.95 -6.50 3.69
CA CYS A 133 20.12 -5.08 3.42
C CYS A 133 19.98 -4.20 4.66
N SER A 134 19.03 -4.49 5.56
CA SER A 134 18.63 -3.49 6.57
C SER A 134 19.62 -3.35 7.75
N TRP A 135 20.50 -4.33 7.96
CA TRP A 135 21.58 -4.26 8.95
C TRP A 135 22.72 -3.33 8.52
N LYS A 136 22.87 -3.02 7.23
CA LYS A 136 23.94 -2.14 6.73
C LYS A 136 23.70 -0.65 7.02
N VAL A 137 22.47 -0.30 7.39
CA VAL A 137 22.05 1.09 7.60
C VAL A 137 22.39 1.56 9.02
N ASP A 138 22.55 0.64 9.98
CA ASP A 138 23.07 0.93 11.30
C ASP A 138 24.51 0.41 11.35
N SER A 139 25.50 1.27 11.51
CA SER A 139 26.92 0.89 11.61
C SER A 139 27.28 0.04 12.85
N LYS A 140 26.28 -0.52 13.55
CA LYS A 140 26.41 -1.28 14.79
C LYS A 140 25.51 -2.51 14.74
N LEU A 141 25.97 -3.56 14.06
CA LEU A 141 25.79 -4.99 14.36
C LEU A 141 26.04 -5.77 13.07
N ASN A 142 27.26 -6.26 12.91
CA ASN A 142 27.55 -7.33 11.98
C ASN A 142 27.29 -8.67 12.70
N PRO A 143 26.28 -9.47 12.33
CA PRO A 143 26.01 -10.76 12.97
C PRO A 143 27.09 -11.83 12.69
N GLN A 144 28.10 -11.56 11.86
CA GLN A 144 29.13 -12.54 11.49
C GLN A 144 30.36 -12.61 12.42
N LYS A 145 30.33 -12.03 13.62
CA LYS A 145 31.48 -12.06 14.56
C LYS A 145 31.23 -12.69 15.94
N GLU A 146 30.23 -13.53 16.10
CA GLU A 146 30.11 -14.40 17.27
C GLU A 146 29.92 -15.85 16.81
N GLY A 147 31.03 -16.56 16.57
CA GLY A 147 30.94 -17.96 16.16
C GLY A 147 32.22 -18.65 15.68
N GLY A 148 33.38 -17.99 15.68
CA GLY A 148 34.66 -18.62 15.35
C GLY A 148 35.48 -18.93 16.60
N LYS A 149 35.29 -20.13 17.18
CA LYS A 149 36.16 -20.67 18.24
C LYS A 149 37.61 -20.71 17.77
N GLN A 150 38.51 -20.16 18.57
CA GLN A 150 39.93 -20.53 18.55
C GLN A 150 40.04 -22.03 18.85
N LYS A 151 40.72 -22.76 17.98
CA LYS A 151 41.45 -23.98 18.32
C LYS A 151 42.75 -23.97 17.53
#